data_AF-T0ZWI3-F1
#
_entry.id   AF-T0ZWI3-F1
#
_cell.length_a   1.000
_cell.length_b   1.000
_cell.length_c   1.000
_cell.angle_alpha   90.00
_cell.angle_beta   90.00
_cell.angle_gamma   90.00
#
_symmetry.space_group_name_H-M   'P 1'
#
loop_
_entity.id
_entity.type
_entity.pdbx_description
1 polymer ?
#
loop_
_entity_poly.entity_id
_entity_poly.type
_entity_poly.pdbx_seq_one_letter_code
_entity_poly.pdbx_strand_id
1 'polypeptide(L)'
;ETYRQLANDIWSICNLLRGPYKRNEYRKVILPLTVLRRFDCLLAPTKAQALKTFNQYKGKPESIIRSVMQSATGYPFYNLSKLELAPSQKGRNSLLNDPSNLAPNLNSYINGYSPNIRTIFDHFKFGEQITKMAEKNLLFQVIQKFATFDLSFSGLFADQAAMQMGYVF
;
A
#
# COMPACT_ATOMS: atom_id res chain seq x y z
N GLU A 1 2.95 2.64 23.54
CA GLU A 1 1.52 2.26 23.32
C GLU A 1 1.15 1.84 21.90
N THR A 2 1.87 2.25 20.86
CA THR A 2 1.49 2.05 19.43
C THR A 2 1.30 0.58 19.00
N TYR A 3 2.07 -0.37 19.55
CA TYR A 3 2.00 -1.78 19.15
C TYR A 3 0.68 -2.48 19.53
N ARG A 4 0.10 -2.15 20.69
CA ARG A 4 -1.17 -2.75 21.14
C ARG A 4 -2.35 -2.28 20.29
N GLN A 5 -2.36 -1.01 19.89
CA GLN A 5 -3.37 -0.46 19.00
C GLN A 5 -3.30 -1.14 17.63
N LEU A 6 -2.10 -1.24 17.06
CA LEU A 6 -1.87 -1.89 15.77
C LEU A 6 -2.24 -3.38 15.77
N ALA A 7 -1.95 -4.10 16.86
CA ALA A 7 -2.39 -5.49 17.03
C ALA A 7 -3.93 -5.63 17.09
N ASN A 8 -4.61 -4.74 17.84
CA ASN A 8 -6.07 -4.71 17.91
C ASN A 8 -6.71 -4.38 16.56
N ASP A 9 -6.09 -3.48 15.81
CA ASP A 9 -6.50 -3.06 14.47
C ASP A 9 -6.38 -4.19 13.45
N ILE A 10 -5.26 -4.91 13.44
CA ILE A 10 -5.08 -6.10 12.60
C ILE A 10 -6.07 -7.20 12.99
N TRP A 11 -6.36 -7.33 14.28
CA TRP A 11 -7.38 -8.27 14.74
C TRP A 11 -8.79 -7.86 14.27
N SER A 12 -9.10 -6.56 14.22
CA SER A 12 -10.34 -6.03 13.65
C SER A 12 -10.50 -6.43 12.17
N ILE A 13 -9.41 -6.43 11.41
CA ILE A 13 -9.42 -6.91 10.01
C ILE A 13 -9.60 -8.43 9.95
N CYS A 14 -8.93 -9.18 10.82
CA CYS A 14 -9.12 -10.63 10.91
C CYS A 14 -10.59 -11.00 11.16
N ASN A 15 -11.31 -10.16 11.91
CA ASN A 15 -12.75 -10.33 12.12
C ASN A 15 -13.56 -10.08 10.84
N LEU A 16 -13.18 -9.11 9.99
CA LEU A 16 -13.82 -8.89 8.69
C LEU A 16 -13.56 -10.03 7.70
N LEU A 17 -12.38 -10.64 7.77
CA LEU A 17 -12.02 -11.79 6.94
C LEU A 17 -12.62 -13.10 7.44
N ARG A 18 -13.20 -13.12 8.66
CA ARG A 18 -13.77 -14.32 9.27
C ARG A 18 -15.00 -14.81 8.50
N GLY A 19 -14.91 -16.04 8.00
CA GLY A 19 -15.96 -16.66 7.18
C GLY A 19 -15.46 -16.90 5.75
N PRO A 20 -15.31 -15.86 4.92
CA PRO A 20 -14.88 -16.00 3.52
C PRO A 20 -13.42 -16.44 3.37
N TYR A 21 -12.58 -16.24 4.39
CA TYR A 21 -11.19 -16.71 4.43
C TYR A 21 -10.96 -17.67 5.59
N LYS A 22 -10.07 -18.64 5.39
CA LYS A 22 -9.56 -19.49 6.47
C LYS A 22 -8.47 -18.76 7.25
N ARG A 23 -8.26 -19.14 8.52
CA ARG A 23 -7.27 -18.50 9.41
C ARG A 23 -5.85 -18.49 8.83
N ASN A 24 -5.46 -19.53 8.09
CA ASN A 24 -4.17 -19.60 7.40
C ASN A 24 -4.08 -18.68 6.16
N GLU A 25 -5.21 -18.25 5.60
CA GLU A 25 -5.28 -17.33 4.46
C GLU A 25 -5.25 -15.87 4.89
N TYR A 26 -5.57 -15.53 6.14
CA TYR A 26 -5.56 -14.13 6.61
C TYR A 26 -4.21 -13.46 6.36
N ARG A 27 -3.11 -14.18 6.59
CA ARG A 27 -1.75 -13.68 6.33
C ARG A 27 -1.53 -13.30 4.86
N LYS A 28 -2.19 -14.00 3.92
CA LYS A 28 -2.09 -13.71 2.48
C LYS A 28 -2.73 -12.39 2.08
N VAL A 29 -3.64 -11.87 2.89
CA VAL A 29 -4.30 -10.58 2.67
C VAL A 29 -3.63 -9.49 3.50
N ILE A 30 -3.40 -9.76 4.78
CA ILE A 30 -2.89 -8.78 5.74
C ILE A 30 -1.46 -8.38 5.39
N LEU A 31 -0.57 -9.35 5.11
CA LEU A 31 0.84 -9.07 4.83
C LEU A 31 1.05 -8.15 3.63
N PRO A 32 0.51 -8.44 2.43
CA PRO A 32 0.70 -7.54 1.29
C PRO A 32 0.04 -6.17 1.52
N LEU A 33 -1.10 -6.08 2.19
CA LEU A 33 -1.73 -4.80 2.51
C LEU A 33 -0.91 -3.95 3.48
N THR A 34 -0.35 -4.58 4.52
CA THR A 34 0.56 -3.94 5.46
C THR A 34 1.80 -3.40 4.75
N VAL A 35 2.40 -4.21 3.87
CA VAL A 35 3.56 -3.81 3.05
C VAL A 35 3.20 -2.65 2.12
N LEU A 36 2.07 -2.75 1.42
CA LEU A 36 1.57 -1.70 0.52
C LEU A 36 1.36 -0.38 1.26
N ARG A 37 0.70 -0.43 2.42
CA ARG A 37 0.43 0.74 3.24
C ARG A 37 1.71 1.35 3.80
N ARG A 38 2.70 0.53 4.17
CA ARG A 38 4.03 1.04 4.58
C ARG A 38 4.72 1.79 3.44
N PHE A 39 4.72 1.25 2.22
CA PHE A 39 5.29 1.94 1.06
C PHE A 39 4.56 3.25 0.73
N ASP A 40 3.23 3.25 0.84
CA ASP A 40 2.40 4.44 0.68
C ASP A 40 2.78 5.53 1.70
N CYS A 41 2.90 5.17 2.99
CA CYS A 41 3.33 6.07 4.05
C CYS A 41 4.76 6.63 3.85
N LEU A 42 5.71 5.80 3.41
CA LEU A 42 7.08 6.23 3.14
C LEU A 42 7.17 7.21 1.96
N LEU A 43 6.34 7.01 0.93
CA LEU A 43 6.30 7.87 -0.25
C LEU A 43 5.43 9.11 -0.06
N ALA A 44 4.47 9.10 0.86
CA ALA A 44 3.55 10.22 1.12
C ALA A 44 4.24 11.61 1.23
N PRO A 45 5.32 11.79 2.03
CA PRO A 45 6.01 13.08 2.11
C PRO A 45 6.69 13.48 0.78
N THR A 46 7.24 12.51 0.04
CA THR A 46 8.00 12.76 -1.20
C THR A 46 7.14 12.75 -2.46
N LYS A 47 5.87 12.34 -2.38
CA LYS A 47 4.99 12.11 -3.54
C LYS A 47 4.71 13.37 -4.34
N ALA A 48 4.53 14.52 -3.68
CA ALA A 48 4.33 15.79 -4.37
C ALA A 48 5.55 16.19 -5.20
N GLN A 49 6.75 15.96 -4.67
CA GLN A 49 8.01 16.20 -5.36
C GLN A 49 8.22 15.19 -6.49
N ALA A 50 8.03 13.90 -6.22
CA ALA A 50 8.13 12.83 -7.22
C ALA A 50 7.20 13.05 -8.43
N LEU A 51 5.95 13.47 -8.21
CA LEU A 51 5.01 13.77 -9.30
C LEU A 51 5.41 15.00 -10.13
N LYS A 52 5.92 16.06 -9.47
CA LYS A 52 6.44 17.24 -10.19
C LYS A 52 7.62 16.86 -11.07
N THR A 53 8.58 16.13 -10.50
CA THR A 53 9.74 15.63 -11.21
C THR A 53 9.33 14.67 -12.33
N PHE A 54 8.35 13.79 -12.12
CA PHE A 54 7.89 12.88 -13.17
C PHE A 54 7.29 13.63 -14.35
N ASN A 55 6.49 14.67 -14.09
CA ASN A 55 5.93 15.51 -15.16
C ASN A 55 7.01 16.27 -15.95
N GLN A 56 8.11 16.68 -15.31
CA GLN A 56 9.23 17.34 -15.99
C GLN A 56 10.04 16.41 -16.89
N TYR A 57 10.16 15.13 -16.52
CA TYR A 57 10.96 14.14 -17.24
C TYR A 57 10.09 13.15 -18.04
N LYS A 58 8.78 13.41 -18.16
CA LYS A 58 7.83 12.58 -18.90
C LYS A 58 8.23 12.54 -20.38
N GLY A 59 8.59 11.36 -20.88
CA GLY A 59 9.07 11.16 -22.26
C GLY A 59 10.58 10.94 -22.40
N LYS A 60 11.34 10.95 -21.30
CA LYS A 60 12.74 10.50 -21.26
C LYS A 60 12.82 8.97 -21.15
N PRO A 61 13.97 8.36 -21.50
CA PRO A 61 14.17 6.91 -21.33
C PRO A 61 13.98 6.50 -19.86
N GLU A 62 13.48 5.28 -19.66
CA GLU A 62 13.11 4.73 -18.36
C GLU A 62 14.25 4.75 -17.35
N SER A 63 15.50 4.59 -17.80
CA SER A 63 16.71 4.68 -16.97
C SER A 63 16.86 6.04 -16.28
N ILE A 64 16.60 7.13 -17.01
CA ILE A 64 16.67 8.50 -16.48
C ILE A 64 15.51 8.72 -15.51
N ILE A 65 14.30 8.30 -15.89
CA ILE A 65 13.12 8.41 -15.01
C ILE A 65 13.40 7.68 -13.69
N ARG A 66 13.92 6.46 -13.74
CA ARG A 66 14.28 5.68 -12.54
C ARG A 66 15.30 6.41 -11.68
N SER A 67 16.42 6.86 -12.25
CA SER A 67 17.47 7.54 -11.49
C SER A 67 16.95 8.83 -10.83
N VAL A 68 16.18 9.61 -11.57
CA VAL A 68 15.62 10.88 -11.08
C VAL A 68 14.54 10.64 -10.03
N MET A 69 13.69 9.62 -10.18
CA MET A 69 12.68 9.25 -9.18
C MET A 69 13.33 8.75 -7.90
N GLN A 70 14.39 7.95 -7.99
CA GLN A 70 15.13 7.47 -6.82
C GLN A 70 15.78 8.62 -6.06
N SER A 71 16.38 9.59 -6.77
CA SER A 71 16.92 10.80 -6.14
C SER A 71 15.83 11.70 -5.54
N ALA A 72 14.67 11.81 -6.18
CA ALA A 72 13.57 12.65 -5.70
C ALA A 72 12.83 12.05 -4.49
N THR A 73 12.76 10.72 -4.40
CA THR A 73 12.09 10.02 -3.29
C THR A 73 13.06 9.64 -2.17
N GLY A 74 14.37 9.58 -2.44
CA GLY A 74 15.37 9.08 -1.49
C GLY A 74 15.30 7.57 -1.27
N TYR A 75 14.45 6.85 -2.01
CA TYR A 75 14.24 5.42 -1.89
C TYR A 75 14.54 4.70 -3.22
N PRO A 76 14.94 3.41 -3.18
CA PRO A 76 15.19 2.64 -4.40
C PRO A 76 13.91 2.29 -5.17
N PHE A 77 12.74 2.68 -4.67
CA PHE A 77 11.42 2.45 -5.25
C PHE A 77 10.63 3.76 -5.35
N TYR A 78 9.69 3.82 -6.29
CA TYR A 78 8.81 4.96 -6.52
C TYR A 78 7.43 4.48 -6.97
N ASN A 79 6.43 5.36 -6.86
CA ASN A 79 5.09 5.14 -7.38
C ASN A 79 4.69 6.29 -8.31
N LEU A 80 4.30 5.95 -9.54
CA LEU A 80 3.88 6.89 -10.57
C LEU A 80 2.37 7.11 -10.63
N SER A 81 1.60 6.31 -9.88
CA SER A 81 0.16 6.43 -9.81
C SER A 81 -0.26 7.72 -9.10
N LYS A 82 -1.23 8.40 -9.70
CA LYS A 82 -1.85 9.61 -9.14
C LYS A 82 -2.82 9.33 -7.99
N LEU A 83 -3.13 8.05 -7.75
CA LEU A 83 -4.07 7.59 -6.73
C LEU A 83 -3.38 7.49 -5.37
N GLU A 84 -4.14 7.60 -4.28
CA GLU A 84 -3.66 7.37 -2.92
C GLU A 84 -4.53 6.32 -2.21
N LEU A 85 -3.93 5.54 -1.32
CA LEU A 85 -4.66 4.61 -0.46
C LEU A 85 -5.35 5.34 0.70
N ALA A 86 -4.69 6.34 1.28
CA ALA A 86 -5.23 7.12 2.41
C ALA A 86 -6.51 7.88 2.01
N PRO A 87 -7.55 7.93 2.86
CA PRO A 87 -8.66 8.83 2.66
C PRO A 87 -8.14 10.27 2.71
N SER A 88 -8.40 10.98 1.62
CA SER A 88 -8.03 12.37 1.37
C SER A 88 -8.14 13.27 2.60
N GLN A 89 -7.01 13.55 3.25
CA GLN A 89 -6.87 14.71 4.13
C GLN A 89 -6.71 16.02 3.33
N LYS A 90 -6.58 15.95 1.99
CA LYS A 90 -6.38 17.12 1.11
C LYS A 90 -6.54 16.74 -0.37
N GLY A 91 -7.75 16.84 -0.93
CA GLY A 91 -8.01 16.93 -2.38
C GLY A 91 -7.30 15.95 -3.34
N ARG A 92 -6.95 14.73 -2.94
CA ARG A 92 -6.24 13.75 -3.79
C ARG A 92 -7.09 12.50 -4.00
N ASN A 93 -7.14 12.03 -5.25
CA ASN A 93 -7.99 10.92 -5.70
C ASN A 93 -7.71 9.64 -4.91
N SER A 94 -8.54 9.40 -3.88
CA SER A 94 -8.43 8.24 -3.03
C SER A 94 -9.03 7.04 -3.75
N LEU A 95 -8.41 5.87 -3.62
CA LEU A 95 -8.97 4.61 -4.13
C LEU A 95 -10.39 4.34 -3.58
N LEU A 96 -10.69 4.88 -2.40
CA LEU A 96 -11.99 4.80 -1.74
C LEU A 96 -13.10 5.67 -2.37
N ASN A 97 -12.78 6.57 -3.31
CA ASN A 97 -13.78 7.42 -3.97
C ASN A 97 -14.61 6.66 -5.01
N ASP A 98 -14.08 5.57 -5.58
CA ASP A 98 -14.79 4.74 -6.56
C ASP A 98 -14.84 3.27 -6.10
N PRO A 99 -15.74 2.93 -5.16
CA PRO A 99 -15.84 1.58 -4.60
C PRO A 99 -16.20 0.53 -5.65
N SER A 100 -16.96 0.89 -6.69
CA SER A 100 -17.36 0.00 -7.78
C SER A 100 -16.17 -0.47 -8.62
N ASN A 101 -15.19 0.40 -8.87
CA ASN A 101 -13.96 0.05 -9.60
C ASN A 101 -12.74 -0.10 -8.68
N LEU A 102 -12.95 -0.40 -7.39
CA LEU A 102 -11.86 -0.47 -6.41
C LEU A 102 -10.81 -1.53 -6.78
N ALA A 103 -11.23 -2.72 -7.24
CA ALA A 103 -10.32 -3.79 -7.65
C ALA A 103 -9.41 -3.41 -8.83
N PRO A 104 -9.92 -2.95 -9.98
CA PRO A 104 -9.07 -2.51 -11.08
C PRO A 104 -8.24 -1.26 -10.74
N ASN A 105 -8.77 -0.34 -9.92
CA ASN A 105 -8.04 0.83 -9.46
C ASN A 105 -6.87 0.45 -8.55
N LEU A 106 -7.06 -0.51 -7.63
CA LEU A 106 -6.02 -1.02 -6.74
C LEU A 106 -4.95 -1.78 -7.52
N ASN A 107 -5.35 -2.62 -8.49
CA ASN A 107 -4.39 -3.28 -9.37
C ASN A 107 -3.57 -2.27 -10.19
N SER A 108 -4.23 -1.23 -10.73
CA SER A 108 -3.53 -0.14 -11.43
C SER A 108 -2.59 0.63 -10.49
N TYR A 109 -2.99 0.81 -9.23
CA TYR A 109 -2.14 1.42 -8.21
C TYR A 109 -0.86 0.60 -7.95
N ILE A 110 -1.00 -0.71 -7.77
CA ILE A 110 0.13 -1.64 -7.56
C ILE A 110 1.03 -1.67 -8.81
N ASN A 111 0.45 -1.68 -10.00
CA ASN A 111 1.20 -1.64 -11.27
C ASN A 111 1.93 -0.30 -11.49
N GLY A 112 1.53 0.77 -10.79
CA GLY A 112 2.22 2.06 -10.83
C GLY A 112 3.49 2.13 -9.99
N TYR A 113 3.76 1.12 -9.16
CA TYR A 113 5.02 1.01 -8.45
C TYR A 113 6.16 0.55 -9.35
N SER A 114 7.39 0.85 -8.94
CA SER A 114 8.60 0.35 -9.59
C SER A 114 8.62 -1.19 -9.72
N PRO A 115 9.30 -1.75 -10.74
CA PRO A 115 9.31 -3.19 -11.03
C PRO A 115 9.67 -4.09 -9.84
N ASN A 116 10.58 -3.63 -8.99
CA ASN A 116 10.99 -4.34 -7.77
C ASN A 116 9.81 -4.62 -6.84
N ILE A 117 8.97 -3.61 -6.61
CA ILE A 117 7.81 -3.71 -5.74
C ILE A 117 6.71 -4.53 -6.41
N ARG A 118 6.50 -4.34 -7.72
CA ARG A 118 5.54 -5.14 -8.49
C ARG A 118 5.83 -6.64 -8.39
N THR A 119 7.12 -7.02 -8.47
CA THR A 119 7.57 -8.41 -8.33
C THR A 119 7.23 -8.96 -6.94
N ILE A 120 7.41 -8.18 -5.88
CA ILE A 120 7.04 -8.58 -4.50
C ILE A 120 5.53 -8.87 -4.41
N PHE A 121 4.68 -8.01 -4.98
CA PHE A 121 3.22 -8.22 -4.98
C PHE A 121 2.78 -9.40 -5.86
N ASP A 122 3.50 -9.68 -6.93
CA ASP A 122 3.30 -10.85 -7.78
C ASP A 122 3.59 -12.15 -7.01
N HIS A 123 4.70 -12.21 -6.27
CA HIS A 123 5.01 -13.34 -5.37
C HIS A 123 3.96 -13.54 -4.27
N PHE A 124 3.39 -12.45 -3.74
CA PHE A 124 2.27 -12.54 -2.79
C PHE A 124 0.95 -12.97 -3.43
N LYS A 125 0.88 -13.06 -4.77
CA LYS A 125 -0.35 -13.35 -5.52
C LYS A 125 -1.48 -12.41 -5.12
N PHE A 126 -1.14 -11.15 -4.85
CA PHE A 126 -2.09 -10.23 -4.24
C PHE A 126 -3.25 -9.87 -5.18
N GLY A 127 -3.02 -9.88 -6.50
CA GLY A 127 -4.07 -9.72 -7.49
C GLY A 127 -5.22 -10.74 -7.34
N GLU A 128 -4.89 -12.01 -7.07
CA GLU A 128 -5.89 -13.06 -6.81
C GLU A 128 -6.68 -12.76 -5.52
N GLN A 129 -6.01 -12.26 -4.49
CA GLN A 129 -6.66 -11.87 -3.23
C GLN A 129 -7.59 -10.67 -3.41
N ILE A 130 -7.21 -9.69 -4.25
CA ILE A 130 -8.04 -8.53 -4.57
C ILE A 130 -9.35 -8.99 -5.22
N THR A 131 -9.27 -9.85 -6.23
CA THR A 131 -10.46 -10.40 -6.90
C THR A 131 -11.34 -11.15 -5.91
N LYS A 132 -10.77 -12.05 -5.10
CA LYS A 132 -11.52 -12.82 -4.09
C LYS A 132 -12.17 -11.90 -3.04
N MET A 133 -11.50 -10.84 -2.59
CA MET A 133 -12.08 -9.86 -1.67
C MET A 133 -13.20 -9.04 -2.31
N ALA A 134 -13.08 -8.72 -3.61
CA ALA A 134 -14.09 -7.99 -4.37
C ALA A 134 -15.37 -8.84 -4.53
N GLU A 135 -15.23 -10.10 -4.92
CA GLU A 135 -16.35 -11.05 -5.04
C GLU A 135 -17.10 -11.25 -3.71
N LYS A 136 -16.39 -11.13 -2.59
CA LYS A 136 -16.98 -11.23 -1.24
C LYS A 136 -17.48 -9.90 -0.67
N ASN A 137 -17.42 -8.80 -1.44
CA ASN A 137 -17.80 -7.45 -1.00
C ASN A 137 -17.03 -6.95 0.25
N LEU A 138 -15.81 -7.46 0.45
CA LEU A 138 -14.95 -7.11 1.59
C LEU A 138 -13.86 -6.11 1.22
N LEU A 139 -13.50 -6.04 -0.07
CA LEU A 139 -12.35 -5.26 -0.53
C LEU A 139 -12.42 -3.81 -0.02
N PHE A 140 -13.57 -3.16 -0.17
CA PHE A 140 -13.75 -1.79 0.29
C PHE A 140 -13.55 -1.65 1.80
N GLN A 141 -14.19 -2.49 2.61
CA GLN A 141 -14.09 -2.43 4.07
C GLN A 141 -12.66 -2.69 4.56
N VAL A 142 -11.99 -3.66 3.96
CA VAL A 142 -10.60 -4.01 4.29
C VAL A 142 -9.66 -2.86 3.93
N ILE A 143 -9.74 -2.33 2.70
CA ILE A 143 -8.91 -1.20 2.26
C ILE A 143 -9.19 0.05 3.08
N GLN A 144 -10.45 0.35 3.37
CA GLN A 144 -10.84 1.49 4.20
C GLN A 144 -10.21 1.41 5.59
N LYS A 145 -10.27 0.25 6.26
CA LYS A 145 -9.57 0.04 7.53
C LYS A 145 -8.06 0.19 7.39
N PHE A 146 -7.45 -0.47 6.40
CA PHE A 146 -6.00 -0.37 6.18
C PHE A 146 -5.50 1.04 5.91
N ALA A 147 -6.32 1.85 5.23
CA ALA A 147 -6.02 3.23 4.92
C ALA A 147 -6.04 4.14 6.17
N THR A 148 -6.71 3.74 7.25
CA THR A 148 -6.67 4.46 8.54
C THR A 148 -5.41 4.19 9.34
N PHE A 149 -4.70 3.08 9.08
CA PHE A 149 -3.48 2.78 9.83
C PHE A 149 -2.33 3.67 9.39
N ASP A 150 -1.66 4.26 10.38
CA ASP A 150 -0.38 4.91 10.17
C ASP A 150 0.73 3.87 10.37
N LEU A 151 1.31 3.41 9.26
CA LEU A 151 2.46 2.49 9.24
C LEU A 151 3.75 3.22 8.87
N SER A 152 3.76 4.56 8.94
CA SER A 152 4.96 5.34 8.64
C SER A 152 6.06 5.10 9.67
N PHE A 153 5.68 4.69 10.89
CA PHE A 153 6.57 4.58 12.06
C PHE A 153 7.60 5.71 12.07
N SER A 154 7.14 6.96 11.89
CA SER A 154 7.98 8.15 11.64
C SER A 154 8.90 8.55 12.82
N GLY A 155 9.23 7.61 13.72
CA GLY A 155 10.19 7.74 14.82
C GLY A 155 10.88 6.43 15.21
N LEU A 156 10.79 5.35 14.42
CA LEU A 156 11.47 4.08 14.67
C LEU A 156 12.39 3.71 13.50
N PHE A 157 13.61 3.27 13.80
CA PHE A 157 14.55 2.78 12.80
C PHE A 157 13.98 1.58 12.04
N ALA A 158 14.38 1.37 10.78
CA ALA A 158 13.85 0.32 9.91
C ALA A 158 13.90 -1.08 10.54
N ASP A 159 14.93 -1.37 11.35
CA ASP A 159 15.07 -2.60 12.16
C ASP A 159 14.03 -2.70 13.27
N GLN A 160 13.73 -1.59 13.96
CA GLN A 160 12.69 -1.57 14.99
C GLN A 160 11.29 -1.66 14.38
N ALA A 161 11.05 -1.04 13.22
CA ALA A 161 9.80 -1.23 12.47
C ALA A 161 9.65 -2.67 11.99
N ALA A 162 10.74 -3.32 11.54
CA ALA A 162 10.74 -4.73 11.16
C ALA A 162 10.52 -5.66 12.37
N MET A 163 11.16 -5.38 13.51
CA MET A 163 10.94 -6.10 14.77
C MET A 163 9.50 -5.95 15.26
N GLN A 164 8.96 -4.73 15.29
CA GLN A 164 7.57 -4.47 15.70
C GLN A 164 6.56 -5.17 14.78
N MET A 165 6.81 -5.21 13.47
CA MET A 165 6.04 -6.05 12.55
C MET A 165 6.21 -7.54 12.85
N GLY A 166 7.43 -7.99 13.18
CA GLY A 166 7.69 -9.37 13.61
C GLY A 166 6.98 -9.77 14.91
N TYR A 167 6.73 -8.84 15.83
CA TYR A 167 5.92 -9.09 17.04
C TYR A 167 4.42 -9.14 16.77
N VAL A 168 3.98 -8.63 15.63
CA VAL A 168 2.57 -8.56 15.22
C VAL A 168 2.15 -9.78 14.39
N PHE A 169 3.10 -10.51 13.80
CA PHE A 169 2.87 -11.65 12.90
C PHE A 169 3.44 -12.96 13.44
#